data_AF-A0A7C5T2L0-F1
#
_entry.id   AF-A0A7C5T2L0-F1
#
_cell.length_a   1.000
_cell.length_b   1.000
_cell.length_c   1.000
_cell.angle_alpha   90.00
_cell.angle_beta   90.00
_cell.angle_gamma   90.00
#
_symmetry.space_group_name_H-M   'P 1'
#
loop_
_entity.id
_entity.type
_entity.pdbx_description
1 polymer ?
#
loop_
_entity_poly.entity_id
_entity_poly.type
_entity_poly.pdbx_seq_one_letter_code
_entity_poly.pdbx_strand_id
1 'polypeptide(L)'
;MKAVRVYLDYLYKTGRISMEERDQLKEVFKVKSNAYDYVLDVEQLVGWLRRFKGSLVYSMILCLLFYSGARLSEVIKMLRELDKKKLVCPNGFCRYGLLRERGRKRCDRIYLSVELVDRVKRVRGRVRKYRNARENLYYEYWVETK
;
A
#
# COMPACT_ATOMS: atom_id res chain seq x y z
N MET A 1 11.70 -15.75 11.00
CA MET A 1 13.07 -15.64 10.40
C MET A 1 13.58 -14.21 10.25
N LYS A 2 12.77 -13.24 9.77
CA LYS A 2 13.25 -11.84 9.59
C LYS A 2 13.74 -11.17 10.89
N ALA A 3 13.06 -11.40 12.02
CA ALA A 3 13.47 -10.88 13.32
C ALA A 3 14.84 -11.39 13.78
N VAL A 4 15.15 -12.67 13.53
CA VAL A 4 16.45 -13.28 13.86
C VAL A 4 17.57 -12.57 13.10
N ARG A 5 17.39 -12.28 11.81
CA ARG A 5 18.40 -11.53 11.03
C ARG A 5 18.64 -10.11 11.56
N VAL A 6 17.58 -9.43 12.01
CA VAL A 6 17.71 -8.11 12.65
C VAL A 6 18.48 -8.21 13.97
N TYR A 7 18.25 -9.29 14.73
CA TYR A 7 19.01 -9.57 15.95
C TYR A 7 20.49 -9.88 15.66
N LEU A 8 20.81 -10.64 14.60
CA LEU A 8 22.20 -10.85 14.16
C LEU A 8 22.88 -9.53 13.77
N ASP A 9 22.17 -8.64 13.07
CA ASP A 9 22.67 -7.29 12.76
C ASP A 9 22.96 -6.48 14.03
N TYR A 10 22.12 -6.62 15.06
CA TYR A 10 22.34 -5.99 16.35
C TYR A 10 23.56 -6.57 17.08
N LEU A 11 23.72 -7.89 17.14
CA LEU A 11 24.87 -8.54 17.76
C LEU A 11 26.19 -8.13 17.09
N TYR A 12 26.20 -8.05 15.77
CA TYR A 12 27.36 -7.57 15.01
C TYR A 12 27.67 -6.10 15.34
N LYS A 13 26.67 -5.22 15.32
CA LYS A 13 26.85 -3.79 15.64
C LYS A 13 27.30 -3.53 17.08
N THR A 14 26.98 -4.44 17.99
CA THR A 14 27.40 -4.37 19.40
C THR A 14 28.71 -5.11 19.68
N GLY A 15 29.38 -5.61 18.63
CA GLY A 15 30.67 -6.31 18.74
C GLY A 15 30.61 -7.68 19.38
N ARG A 16 29.40 -8.26 19.53
CA ARG A 16 29.19 -9.57 20.16
C ARG A 16 29.45 -10.75 19.23
N ILE A 17 29.45 -10.51 17.93
CA ILE A 17 29.79 -11.49 16.90
C ILE A 17 30.62 -10.80 15.80
N SER A 18 31.49 -11.57 15.15
CA SER A 18 32.27 -11.13 14.00
C SER A 18 31.40 -10.96 12.74
N MET A 19 31.98 -10.33 11.71
CA MET A 19 31.31 -10.21 10.41
C MET A 19 31.09 -11.56 9.74
N GLU A 20 32.04 -12.49 9.87
CA GLU A 20 31.95 -13.85 9.33
C GLU A 20 30.83 -14.64 9.99
N GLU A 21 30.74 -14.62 11.32
CA GLU A 21 29.68 -15.31 12.08
C GLU A 21 28.29 -14.77 11.70
N ARG A 22 28.16 -13.44 11.55
CA ARG A 22 26.91 -12.82 11.10
C ARG A 22 26.48 -13.34 9.73
N ASP A 23 27.41 -13.47 8.79
CA ASP A 23 27.11 -13.83 7.41
C ASP A 23 26.81 -15.33 7.27
N GLN A 24 27.56 -16.19 7.98
CA GLN A 24 27.23 -17.62 8.09
C GLN A 24 25.83 -17.85 8.68
N LEU A 25 25.51 -17.17 9.79
CA LEU A 25 24.18 -17.30 10.41
C LEU A 25 23.08 -16.75 9.51
N LYS A 26 23.34 -15.70 8.73
CA LYS A 26 22.39 -15.20 7.72
C LYS A 26 22.21 -16.16 6.55
N GLU A 27 23.21 -16.95 6.16
CA GLU A 27 23.03 -18.00 5.17
C GLU A 27 22.11 -19.12 5.67
N VAL A 28 22.19 -19.46 6.97
CA VAL A 28 21.26 -20.42 7.61
C VAL A 28 19.86 -19.83 7.74
N PHE A 29 19.73 -18.61 8.25
CA PHE A 29 18.45 -17.93 8.44
C PHE A 29 18.02 -17.13 7.20
N LYS A 30 17.96 -17.78 6.04
CA LYS A 30 17.49 -17.16 4.78
C LYS A 30 16.03 -16.71 4.89
N VAL A 31 15.75 -15.51 4.40
CA VAL A 31 14.37 -15.03 4.20
C VAL A 31 14.03 -15.30 2.75
N LYS A 32 13.10 -16.22 2.50
CA LYS A 32 12.56 -16.43 1.16
C LYS A 32 11.95 -15.13 0.66
N SER A 33 12.47 -14.58 -0.44
CA SER A 33 11.81 -13.50 -1.16
C SER A 33 10.77 -14.14 -2.07
N ASN A 34 9.51 -14.11 -1.66
CA ASN A 34 8.42 -14.40 -2.57
C ASN A 34 8.18 -13.15 -3.42
N ALA A 35 9.06 -12.90 -4.39
CA ALA A 35 8.78 -11.97 -5.47
C ALA A 35 7.83 -12.70 -6.42
N TYR A 36 6.54 -12.47 -6.25
CA TYR A 36 5.56 -12.92 -7.24
C TYR A 36 5.46 -11.85 -8.31
N ASP A 37 5.72 -12.22 -9.56
CA ASP A 37 5.30 -11.44 -10.71
C ASP A 37 3.77 -11.59 -10.82
N TYR A 38 3.06 -10.73 -10.10
CA TYR A 38 1.61 -10.72 -10.13
C TYR A 38 1.16 -10.03 -11.42
N VAL A 39 0.84 -10.85 -12.43
CA VAL A 39 0.13 -10.39 -13.62
C VAL A 39 -1.34 -10.25 -13.27
N LEU A 40 -1.87 -9.05 -13.44
CA LEU A 40 -3.26 -8.74 -13.13
C LEU A 40 -4.16 -9.27 -14.26
N ASP A 41 -5.10 -10.14 -13.90
CA ASP A 41 -6.16 -10.58 -14.82
C ASP A 41 -7.22 -9.47 -14.96
N VAL A 42 -7.42 -9.04 -16.20
CA VAL A 42 -8.37 -7.98 -16.56
C VAL A 42 -9.80 -8.39 -16.24
N GLU A 43 -10.17 -9.67 -16.44
CA GLU A 43 -11.52 -10.14 -16.15
C GLU A 43 -11.79 -10.11 -14.65
N GLN A 44 -10.83 -10.56 -13.84
CA GLN A 44 -10.88 -10.47 -12.39
C GLN A 44 -11.02 -9.02 -11.92
N LEU A 45 -10.25 -8.08 -12.49
CA LEU A 45 -10.35 -6.66 -12.14
C LEU A 45 -11.73 -6.08 -12.47
N VAL A 46 -12.25 -6.38 -13.67
CA VAL A 46 -13.60 -5.94 -14.07
C VAL A 46 -14.65 -6.53 -13.15
N GLY A 47 -14.49 -7.80 -12.74
CA GLY A 47 -15.34 -8.44 -11.75
C GLY A 47 -15.34 -7.70 -10.41
N TRP A 48 -14.17 -7.32 -9.89
CA TRP A 48 -14.06 -6.53 -8.67
C TRP A 48 -14.69 -5.14 -8.82
N LEU A 49 -14.41 -4.43 -9.92
CA LEU A 49 -15.01 -3.11 -10.18
C LEU A 49 -16.55 -3.17 -10.22
N ARG A 50 -17.12 -4.24 -10.79
CA ARG A 50 -18.58 -4.47 -10.80
C ARG A 50 -19.12 -4.72 -9.40
N ARG A 51 -18.46 -5.54 -8.58
CA ARG A 51 -18.85 -5.80 -7.18
C ARG A 51 -18.83 -4.53 -6.33
N PHE A 52 -17.83 -3.67 -6.55
CA PHE A 52 -17.70 -2.40 -5.82
C PHE A 52 -18.59 -1.27 -6.34
N LYS A 53 -19.32 -1.45 -7.45
CA LYS A 53 -20.16 -0.39 -8.05
C LYS A 53 -21.19 0.19 -7.08
N GLY A 54 -21.69 -0.63 -6.14
CA GLY A 54 -22.62 -0.20 -5.09
C GLY A 54 -21.96 0.61 -3.95
N SER A 55 -20.64 0.56 -3.79
CA SER A 55 -19.92 1.32 -2.76
C SER A 55 -18.99 2.35 -3.39
N LEU A 56 -19.37 3.62 -3.24
CA LEU A 56 -18.54 4.75 -3.68
C LEU A 56 -17.16 4.73 -3.01
N VAL A 57 -17.06 4.26 -1.75
CA VAL A 57 -15.80 4.22 -1.00
C VAL A 57 -14.85 3.17 -1.56
N TYR A 58 -15.29 1.91 -1.67
CA TYR A 58 -14.40 0.83 -2.11
C TYR A 58 -14.08 0.90 -3.59
N SER A 59 -15.03 1.32 -4.43
CA SER A 59 -14.73 1.61 -5.84
C SER A 59 -13.65 2.68 -5.97
N MET A 60 -13.69 3.71 -5.10
CA MET A 60 -12.67 4.74 -5.13
C MET A 60 -11.30 4.25 -4.65
N ILE A 61 -11.26 3.42 -3.61
CA ILE A 61 -10.03 2.78 -3.15
C ILE A 61 -9.41 1.94 -4.27
N LEU A 62 -10.21 1.09 -4.95
CA LEU A 62 -9.72 0.24 -6.02
C LEU A 62 -9.17 1.05 -7.20
N CYS A 63 -9.88 2.09 -7.64
CA CYS A 63 -9.38 2.99 -8.67
C CYS A 63 -8.04 3.62 -8.27
N LEU A 64 -7.94 4.16 -7.05
CA LEU A 64 -6.69 4.78 -6.59
C LEU A 64 -5.54 3.79 -6.51
N LEU A 65 -5.78 2.56 -6.06
CA LEU A 65 -4.78 1.48 -6.08
C LEU A 65 -4.29 1.21 -7.50
N PHE A 66 -5.22 1.09 -8.46
CA PHE A 66 -4.90 0.81 -9.85
C PHE A 66 -4.13 1.94 -10.53
N TYR A 67 -4.57 3.19 -10.38
CA TYR A 67 -3.92 4.35 -11.01
C TYR A 67 -2.55 4.68 -10.39
N SER A 68 -2.39 4.51 -9.08
CA SER A 68 -1.18 4.98 -8.38
C SER A 68 -0.16 3.90 -8.08
N GLY A 69 -0.56 2.62 -8.10
CA GLY A 69 0.26 1.53 -7.56
C GLY A 69 0.60 1.67 -6.06
N ALA A 70 -0.05 2.61 -5.35
CA ALA A 70 0.21 2.86 -3.95
C ALA A 70 -0.33 1.71 -3.08
N ARG A 71 0.18 1.59 -1.85
CA ARG A 71 -0.33 0.58 -0.92
C ARG A 71 -1.70 0.98 -0.43
N LEU A 72 -2.55 -0.01 -0.12
CA LEU A 72 -3.87 0.22 0.49
C LEU A 72 -3.79 1.13 1.74
N SER A 73 -2.77 0.96 2.57
CA SER A 73 -2.56 1.82 3.75
C SER A 73 -2.23 3.28 3.43
N GLU A 74 -1.64 3.55 2.27
CA GLU A 74 -1.30 4.90 1.79
C GLU A 74 -2.55 5.56 1.19
N VAL A 75 -3.30 4.83 0.35
CA VAL A 75 -4.58 5.26 -0.21
C VAL A 75 -5.60 5.60 0.88
N ILE A 76 -5.77 4.69 1.86
CA ILE A 76 -6.68 4.94 3.00
C ILE A 76 -6.25 6.16 3.80
N LYS A 77 -4.94 6.37 4.00
CA LYS A 77 -4.44 7.56 4.70
C LYS A 77 -4.77 8.83 3.92
N MET A 78 -4.49 8.86 2.62
CA MET A 78 -4.85 9.98 1.75
C MET A 78 -6.34 10.30 1.81
N LEU A 79 -7.22 9.30 1.71
CA LEU A 79 -8.67 9.53 1.73
C LEU A 79 -9.20 10.02 3.10
N ARG A 80 -8.55 9.61 4.20
CA ARG A 80 -8.92 10.06 5.56
C ARG A 80 -8.41 11.46 5.86
N GLU A 81 -7.16 11.75 5.48
CA GLU A 81 -6.44 12.97 5.81
C GLU A 81 -6.29 13.89 4.58
N LEU A 82 -7.26 13.85 3.67
CA LEU A 82 -7.18 14.59 2.41
C LEU A 82 -7.05 16.10 2.67
N ASP A 83 -5.93 16.66 2.24
CA ASP A 83 -5.66 18.09 2.24
C ASP A 83 -5.60 18.63 0.81
N LYS A 84 -6.49 19.57 0.48
CA LYS A 84 -6.56 20.18 -0.86
C LYS A 84 -5.24 20.84 -1.27
N LYS A 85 -4.47 21.40 -0.32
CA LYS A 85 -3.20 22.07 -0.60
C LYS A 85 -2.12 21.11 -1.12
N LYS A 86 -2.25 19.82 -0.78
CA LYS A 86 -1.31 18.77 -1.20
C LYS A 86 -1.67 18.15 -2.55
N LEU A 87 -2.84 18.48 -3.10
CA LEU A 87 -3.30 18.00 -4.41
C LEU A 87 -2.90 19.00 -5.48
N VAL A 88 -2.08 18.57 -6.43
CA VAL A 88 -1.64 19.37 -7.57
C VAL A 88 -2.04 18.64 -8.85
N CYS A 89 -2.68 19.32 -9.78
CA CYS A 89 -3.20 18.74 -11.03
C CYS A 89 -2.52 19.34 -12.27
N PRO A 90 -1.28 18.94 -12.58
CA PRO A 90 -0.63 19.36 -13.82
C PRO A 90 -1.15 18.53 -15.02
N ASN A 91 -1.59 19.21 -16.08
CA ASN A 91 -1.79 18.67 -17.43
C ASN A 91 -2.42 17.26 -17.50
N GLY A 92 -3.70 17.15 -17.14
CA GLY A 92 -4.49 15.93 -17.37
C GLY A 92 -4.35 14.82 -16.33
N PHE A 93 -3.48 14.98 -15.32
CA PHE A 93 -3.43 14.09 -14.15
C PHE A 93 -3.25 14.90 -12.86
N CYS A 94 -3.49 14.26 -11.71
CA CYS A 94 -3.27 14.83 -10.40
C CYS A 94 -2.31 13.99 -9.57
N ARG A 95 -1.56 14.67 -8.71
CA ARG A 95 -0.65 14.09 -7.74
C ARG A 95 -0.96 14.64 -6.36
N TYR A 96 -1.07 13.75 -5.38
CA TYR A 96 -1.25 14.09 -3.98
C TYR A 96 0.04 13.84 -3.20
N GLY A 97 0.59 14.86 -2.56
CA GLY A 97 1.77 14.73 -1.71
C GLY A 97 1.45 14.04 -0.38
N LEU A 98 1.89 12.79 -0.21
CA LEU A 98 1.72 12.03 1.04
C LEU A 98 2.96 12.13 1.96
N LEU A 99 4.17 12.17 1.38
CA LEU A 99 5.46 12.27 2.08
C LEU A 99 5.56 11.33 3.30
N ARG A 100 5.15 10.06 3.12
CA ARG A 100 5.10 9.09 4.20
C ARG A 100 6.28 8.14 4.12
N GLU A 101 6.97 8.00 5.24
CA GLU A 101 8.02 6.99 5.42
C GLU A 101 7.52 5.87 6.34
N ARG A 102 7.79 4.62 5.96
CA ARG A 102 7.51 3.43 6.77
C ARG A 102 8.71 2.48 6.69
N GLY A 103 9.59 2.59 7.69
CA GLY A 103 10.87 1.89 7.67
C GLY A 103 11.72 2.39 6.49
N ARG A 104 12.18 1.47 5.63
CA ARG A 104 12.95 1.83 4.41
C ARG A 104 12.09 2.20 3.21
N LYS A 105 10.76 2.11 3.30
CA LYS A 105 9.85 2.36 2.17
C LYS A 105 9.25 3.76 2.29
N ARG A 106 9.38 4.55 1.24
CA ARG A 106 8.88 5.93 1.15
C ARG A 106 7.79 6.02 0.09
N CYS A 107 6.73 6.76 0.40
CA CYS A 107 5.63 7.09 -0.52
C CYS A 107 5.48 8.61 -0.54
N ASP A 108 6.03 9.24 -1.57
CA ASP A 108 6.00 10.70 -1.71
C ASP A 108 4.69 11.19 -2.30
N ARG A 109 4.20 10.51 -3.34
CA ARG A 109 3.07 10.97 -4.15
C ARG A 109 2.12 9.83 -4.50
N ILE A 110 0.83 10.14 -4.52
CA ILE A 110 -0.22 9.27 -5.06
C ILE A 110 -0.77 9.93 -6.33
N TYR A 111 -0.74 9.20 -7.44
CA TYR A 111 -1.24 9.68 -8.73
C TYR A 111 -2.70 9.27 -8.96
N LEU A 112 -3.48 10.14 -9.58
CA LEU A 112 -4.87 9.88 -9.94
C LEU A 112 -5.26 10.69 -11.18
N SER A 113 -6.25 10.21 -11.92
CA SER A 113 -6.87 10.99 -13.01
C SER A 113 -7.62 12.22 -12.47
N VAL A 114 -7.65 13.30 -13.25
CA VAL A 114 -8.39 14.55 -12.93
C VAL A 114 -9.87 14.27 -12.69
N GLU A 115 -10.46 13.35 -13.45
CA GLU A 115 -11.87 12.96 -13.36
C GLU A 115 -12.23 12.36 -11.98
N LEU A 116 -11.24 11.79 -11.29
CA LEU A 116 -11.44 11.15 -9.99
C LEU A 116 -11.41 12.16 -8.83
N VAL A 117 -10.94 13.39 -9.06
CA VAL A 117 -10.75 14.39 -8.00
C VAL A 117 -12.05 14.69 -7.25
N ASP A 118 -13.16 14.88 -7.96
CA ASP A 118 -14.44 15.20 -7.33
C ASP A 118 -15.05 14.00 -6.63
N ARG A 119 -14.73 12.76 -7.06
CA ARG A 119 -15.10 11.55 -6.34
C ARG A 119 -14.30 11.42 -5.05
N VAL A 120 -13.00 11.69 -5.10
CA VAL A 120 -12.10 11.69 -3.93
C VAL A 120 -12.56 12.71 -2.88
N LYS A 121 -12.93 13.92 -3.29
CA LYS A 121 -13.49 14.95 -2.39
C LYS A 121 -14.77 14.46 -1.69
N ARG A 122 -15.66 13.76 -2.40
CA ARG A 122 -16.91 13.21 -1.84
C ARG A 122 -16.69 12.05 -0.86
N VAL A 123 -15.64 11.25 -1.06
CA VAL A 123 -15.29 10.10 -0.22
C VAL A 123 -14.49 10.50 1.03
N ARG A 124 -13.95 11.72 1.07
CA ARG A 124 -13.16 12.24 2.19
C ARG A 124 -13.85 11.99 3.53
N GLY A 125 -13.13 11.42 4.48
CA GLY A 125 -13.62 11.17 5.83
C GLY A 125 -14.64 10.04 5.98
N ARG A 126 -15.17 9.49 4.88
CA ARG A 126 -16.07 8.31 4.90
C ARG A 126 -15.32 6.99 5.03
N VAL A 127 -13.99 7.02 4.87
CA VAL A 127 -13.14 5.83 4.90
C VAL A 127 -12.81 5.45 6.33
N ARG A 128 -13.14 4.21 6.70
CA ARG A 128 -12.81 3.62 8.01
C ARG A 128 -11.30 3.39 8.18
N LYS A 129 -10.86 3.05 9.39
CA LYS A 129 -9.45 2.70 9.67
C LYS A 129 -9.00 1.53 8.77
N TYR A 130 -7.68 1.46 8.51
CA TYR A 130 -7.07 0.46 7.62
C TYR A 130 -7.51 -0.98 7.92
N ARG A 131 -7.53 -1.36 9.21
CA ARG A 131 -7.91 -2.71 9.64
C ARG A 131 -9.33 -3.05 9.18
N ASN A 132 -10.29 -2.19 9.46
CA ASN A 132 -11.69 -2.37 9.08
C ASN A 132 -11.89 -2.37 7.56
N ALA A 133 -11.17 -1.51 6.83
CA ALA A 133 -11.25 -1.47 5.37
C ALA A 133 -10.67 -2.74 4.73
N ARG A 134 -9.59 -3.30 5.30
CA ARG A 134 -9.01 -4.57 4.85
C ARG A 134 -9.93 -5.74 5.15
N GLU A 135 -10.47 -5.79 6.38
CA GLU A 135 -11.43 -6.82 6.79
C GLU A 135 -12.66 -6.79 5.88
N ASN A 136 -13.23 -5.61 5.61
CA ASN A 136 -14.40 -5.51 4.73
C ASN A 136 -14.11 -5.85 3.26
N LEU A 137 -12.93 -5.52 2.72
CA LEU A 137 -12.55 -5.98 1.38
C LEU A 137 -12.57 -7.52 1.28
N TYR A 138 -12.19 -8.20 2.36
CA TYR A 138 -12.20 -9.65 2.44
C TYR A 138 -13.60 -10.22 2.73
N TYR A 139 -14.28 -9.76 3.78
CA TYR A 139 -15.56 -10.30 4.25
C TYR A 139 -16.77 -9.87 3.43
N GLU A 140 -16.83 -8.61 2.98
CA GLU A 140 -18.00 -8.09 2.23
C GLU A 140 -17.88 -8.36 0.72
N TYR A 141 -16.66 -8.41 0.18
CA TYR A 141 -16.42 -8.44 -1.27
C TYR A 141 -15.61 -9.64 -1.76
N TRP A 142 -15.18 -10.52 -0.85
CA TRP A 142 -14.41 -11.73 -1.15
C TRP A 142 -13.15 -11.45 -1.97
N VAL A 143 -12.47 -10.33 -1.67
CA VAL A 143 -11.20 -9.98 -2.29
C VAL A 143 -10.07 -10.41 -1.36
N GLU A 144 -9.31 -11.41 -1.78
CA GLU A 144 -8.13 -11.87 -1.05
C GLU A 144 -7.03 -10.81 -1.06
N THR A 145 -6.83 -10.14 0.09
CA THR A 145 -5.66 -9.29 0.29
C THR A 145 -4.49 -10.16 0.77
N LYS A 146 -3.68 -10.68 -0.15
CA LYS A 146 -2.40 -11.34 0.18
C LYS A 146 -1.44 -10.38 0.89
#